data_AF-A0A1E7J7L2-F1
#
_entry.id   AF-A0A1E7J7L2-F1
#
_cell.length_a   1.000
_cell.length_b   1.000
_cell.length_c   1.000
_cell.angle_alpha   90.00
_cell.angle_beta   90.00
_cell.angle_gamma   90.00
#
_symmetry.space_group_name_H-M   'P 1'
#
loop_
_entity.id
_entity.type
_entity.pdbx_description
1 polymer ?
#
loop_
_entity_poly.entity_id
_entity_poly.type
_entity_poly.pdbx_seq_one_letter_code
_entity_poly.pdbx_strand_id
1 'polypeptide(L)'
;MKAKILLLMILTALLASGGAFAGTYSGPTDTTHSIDPAISKSDSSILGWATGWEDYLPAPDVDSQWRTPENAINNTPGIVTLGDLDQAQIEGGVNPGEITLTFDNAITNGARFDFAVFENGFVSPSDPYLFAELAYVEVSTDGTNFARFDSITENDYGWQGAYGRAFGGYDSTGFCNLAGKHANNYGNNYGTQFDLDDLTDHALVLADLVDLNKINYVKIIDIPGIGVVDADGNPLDPPHPYFTDSAGNPIYDNWLTTGSGGFDLDEIGVLNQVPIPGAVWLLGSGLLGLIGIRRKRASSQ
;
A
#
# COMPACT_ATOMS: atom_id res chain seq x y z
N MET A 1 -48.23 34.57 44.25
CA MET A 1 -47.65 35.69 43.48
C MET A 1 -46.16 35.76 43.81
N LYS A 2 -45.31 35.79 42.76
CA LYS A 2 -43.84 36.00 42.74
C LYS A 2 -42.93 34.75 42.77
N ALA A 3 -42.46 34.45 41.54
CA ALA A 3 -41.09 34.15 41.12
C ALA A 3 -40.40 32.87 41.62
N LYS A 4 -40.35 31.86 40.75
CA LYS A 4 -39.20 30.95 40.63
C LYS A 4 -38.64 31.10 39.22
N ILE A 5 -37.43 31.64 39.15
CA ILE A 5 -36.61 31.74 37.93
C ILE A 5 -36.11 30.33 37.64
N LEU A 6 -36.51 29.78 36.48
CA LEU A 6 -35.97 28.53 35.96
C LEU A 6 -34.85 28.90 34.98
N LEU A 7 -33.61 28.61 35.36
CA LEU A 7 -32.44 28.69 34.49
C LEU A 7 -32.46 27.45 33.59
N LEU A 8 -32.85 27.60 32.33
CA LEU A 8 -32.75 26.55 31.32
C LEU A 8 -31.34 26.62 30.72
N MET A 9 -30.43 25.78 31.21
CA MET A 9 -29.19 25.48 30.49
C MET A 9 -29.54 24.58 29.30
N ILE A 10 -29.55 25.15 28.10
CA ILE A 10 -29.56 24.37 26.86
C ILE A 10 -28.13 23.90 26.63
N LEU A 11 -27.85 22.64 26.97
CA LEU A 11 -26.64 21.95 26.57
C LEU A 11 -26.88 21.40 25.15
N THR A 12 -26.49 22.17 24.13
CA THR A 12 -26.40 21.66 22.76
C THR A 12 -25.17 20.76 22.68
N ALA A 13 -25.37 19.45 22.83
CA ALA A 13 -24.40 18.47 22.38
C ALA A 13 -24.39 18.52 20.85
N LEU A 14 -23.36 19.14 20.26
CA LEU A 14 -23.01 18.90 18.86
C LEU A 14 -22.55 17.44 18.78
N LEU A 15 -23.46 16.54 18.41
CA LEU A 15 -23.08 15.26 17.84
C LEU A 15 -22.57 15.58 16.43
N ALA A 16 -21.25 15.72 16.30
CA ALA A 16 -20.62 15.55 15.00
C ALA A 16 -20.86 14.09 14.62
N SER A 17 -21.84 13.83 13.75
CA SER A 17 -21.96 12.55 13.07
C SER A 17 -20.79 12.46 12.10
N GLY A 18 -19.63 12.03 12.58
CA GLY A 18 -18.62 11.44 11.70
C GLY A 18 -19.29 10.26 10.99
N GLY A 19 -19.05 10.12 9.68
CA GLY A 19 -19.53 8.95 8.94
C GLY A 19 -19.17 7.68 9.71
N ALA A 20 -20.14 6.80 9.90
CA ALA A 20 -19.87 5.52 10.51
C ALA A 20 -19.17 4.66 9.45
N PHE A 21 -17.89 4.35 9.67
CA PHE A 21 -17.23 3.24 9.00
C PHE A 21 -17.89 1.94 9.46
N ALA A 22 -18.26 1.09 8.52
CA ALA A 22 -19.04 -0.12 8.80
C ALA A 22 -18.58 -1.28 7.93
N GLY A 23 -17.42 -1.85 8.26
CA GLY A 23 -16.85 -3.00 7.58
C GLY A 23 -15.98 -3.82 8.52
N THR A 24 -15.57 -5.00 8.03
CA THR A 24 -14.79 -5.97 8.81
C THR A 24 -13.36 -5.49 9.09
N TYR A 25 -12.82 -4.62 8.25
CA TYR A 25 -11.41 -4.23 8.22
C TYR A 25 -11.17 -2.81 8.74
N SER A 26 -9.89 -2.45 8.89
CA SER A 26 -9.47 -1.14 9.36
C SER A 26 -9.93 0.00 8.45
N GLY A 27 -10.21 1.15 9.07
CA GLY A 27 -10.43 2.40 8.35
C GLY A 27 -9.10 3.05 7.92
N PRO A 28 -9.15 4.15 7.14
CA PRO A 28 -8.00 4.68 6.42
C PRO A 28 -6.84 5.16 7.30
N THR A 29 -7.07 5.40 8.59
CA THR A 29 -6.04 5.81 9.56
C THR A 29 -6.09 5.00 10.86
N ASP A 30 -6.79 3.85 10.88
CA ASP A 30 -6.96 3.06 12.10
C ASP A 30 -5.74 2.19 12.38
N THR A 31 -4.84 2.70 13.22
CA THR A 31 -3.61 1.99 13.63
C THR A 31 -3.83 0.96 14.73
N THR A 32 -5.05 0.79 15.22
CA THR A 32 -5.38 -0.07 16.37
C THR A 32 -6.25 -1.27 16.00
N HIS A 33 -6.68 -1.37 14.75
CA HIS A 33 -7.50 -2.47 14.26
C HIS A 33 -6.81 -3.83 14.51
N SER A 34 -7.60 -4.84 14.87
CA SER A 34 -7.03 -6.14 15.24
C SER A 34 -6.66 -7.00 14.03
N ILE A 35 -7.29 -6.78 12.87
CA ILE A 35 -7.09 -7.59 11.67
C ILE A 35 -5.93 -7.05 10.84
N ASP A 36 -6.02 -5.78 10.43
CA ASP A 36 -5.18 -5.14 9.41
C ASP A 36 -4.92 -3.64 9.71
N PRO A 37 -4.35 -3.30 10.87
CA PRO A 37 -4.16 -1.91 11.26
C PRO A 37 -3.31 -1.13 10.24
N ALA A 38 -3.59 0.16 10.13
CA ALA A 38 -2.73 1.11 9.43
C ALA A 38 -1.37 1.20 10.14
N ILE A 39 -0.28 1.43 9.41
CA ILE A 39 1.05 1.73 9.99
C ILE A 39 1.55 3.10 9.55
N SER A 40 2.04 3.93 10.48
CA SER A 40 2.62 5.22 10.11
C SER A 40 3.95 5.02 9.35
N LYS A 41 4.21 5.80 8.31
CA LYS A 41 5.51 5.87 7.60
C LYS A 41 6.67 6.24 8.55
N SER A 42 6.36 6.86 9.69
CA SER A 42 7.32 7.21 10.74
C SER A 42 7.42 6.19 11.88
N ASP A 43 6.72 5.06 11.78
CA ASP A 43 6.73 4.04 12.81
C ASP A 43 8.12 3.41 12.97
N SER A 44 8.59 3.32 14.21
CA SER A 44 9.92 2.80 14.53
C SER A 44 10.11 1.31 14.26
N SER A 45 9.03 0.57 14.00
CA SER A 45 9.09 -0.85 13.59
C SER A 45 9.53 -1.03 12.14
N ILE A 46 9.49 0.01 11.30
CA ILE A 46 10.02 -0.05 9.93
C ILE A 46 11.55 -0.14 9.99
N LEU A 47 12.07 -1.30 9.60
CA LEU A 47 13.49 -1.67 9.65
C LEU A 47 14.28 -1.22 8.42
N GLY A 48 13.58 -0.93 7.32
CA GLY A 48 14.17 -0.60 6.03
C GLY A 48 13.10 -0.26 5.01
N TRP A 49 13.56 0.02 3.80
CA TRP A 49 12.74 0.38 2.64
C TRP A 49 13.21 -0.41 1.44
N ALA A 50 12.41 -0.45 0.37
CA ALA A 50 12.87 -0.95 -0.93
C ALA A 50 14.19 -0.26 -1.33
N THR A 51 15.13 -1.02 -1.86
CA THR A 51 16.48 -0.51 -2.19
C THR A 51 16.70 -0.34 -3.69
N GLY A 52 15.86 -0.97 -4.51
CA GLY A 52 15.88 -0.87 -5.96
C GLY A 52 14.53 -1.20 -6.58
N TRP A 53 14.50 -1.21 -7.91
CA TRP A 53 13.31 -1.55 -8.69
C TRP A 53 13.72 -2.23 -10.00
N GLU A 54 12.78 -2.96 -10.58
CA GLU A 54 12.86 -3.56 -11.91
C GLU A 54 11.46 -3.57 -12.56
N ASP A 55 11.43 -3.79 -13.88
CA ASP A 55 10.20 -3.99 -14.66
C ASP A 55 9.11 -2.94 -14.41
N TYR A 56 9.51 -1.66 -14.34
CA TYR A 56 8.56 -0.56 -14.34
C TYR A 56 7.90 -0.42 -15.72
N LEU A 57 6.62 -0.82 -15.79
CA LEU A 57 5.79 -0.84 -16.98
C LEU A 57 4.50 -0.06 -16.68
N PRO A 58 4.52 1.28 -16.67
CA PRO A 58 3.32 2.07 -16.44
C PRO A 58 2.35 1.98 -17.61
N ALA A 59 1.08 2.30 -17.35
CA ALA A 59 0.08 2.45 -18.38
C ALA A 59 0.45 3.58 -19.38
N PRO A 60 -0.10 3.55 -20.62
CA PRO A 60 0.35 4.44 -21.69
C PRO A 60 0.23 5.94 -21.39
N ASP A 61 -0.77 6.34 -20.60
CA ASP A 61 -1.21 7.73 -20.45
C ASP A 61 -0.64 8.43 -19.20
N VAL A 62 0.32 7.80 -18.51
CA VAL A 62 0.98 8.40 -17.35
C VAL A 62 1.81 9.64 -17.74
N ASP A 63 1.51 10.76 -17.10
CA ASP A 63 2.26 12.01 -17.26
C ASP A 63 3.74 11.81 -16.93
N SER A 64 4.64 12.38 -17.74
CA SER A 64 6.09 12.13 -17.63
C SER A 64 6.70 12.53 -16.28
N GLN A 65 6.06 13.44 -15.54
CA GLN A 65 6.54 13.88 -14.22
C GLN A 65 6.36 12.82 -13.12
N TRP A 66 5.49 11.83 -13.35
CA TRP A 66 5.19 10.76 -12.39
C TRP A 66 5.89 9.44 -12.73
N ARG A 67 6.75 9.43 -13.77
CA ARG A 67 7.45 8.23 -14.27
C ARG A 67 8.89 8.10 -13.76
N THR A 68 9.10 8.39 -12.49
CA THR A 68 10.42 8.28 -11.83
C THR A 68 10.36 7.18 -10.76
N PRO A 69 10.64 5.91 -11.12
CA PRO A 69 10.60 4.80 -10.18
C PRO A 69 11.61 4.92 -9.03
N GLU A 70 12.65 5.73 -9.16
CA GLU A 70 13.56 6.07 -8.06
C GLU A 70 12.89 6.79 -6.89
N ASN A 71 11.68 7.32 -7.09
CA ASN A 71 10.90 7.92 -6.01
C ASN A 71 10.36 6.89 -5.01
N ALA A 72 10.25 5.61 -5.39
CA ALA A 72 9.68 4.55 -4.55
C ALA A 72 10.71 3.70 -3.78
N ILE A 73 11.96 4.17 -3.73
CA ILE A 73 13.06 3.46 -3.09
C ILE A 73 13.84 4.37 -2.14
N ASN A 74 14.48 3.76 -1.16
CA ASN A 74 15.37 4.40 -0.19
C ASN A 74 14.71 5.55 0.61
N ASN A 75 13.39 5.49 0.82
CA ASN A 75 12.61 6.54 1.48
C ASN A 75 12.79 7.91 0.79
N THR A 76 12.77 7.88 -0.53
CA THR A 76 12.98 9.09 -1.34
C THR A 76 11.66 9.88 -1.37
N PRO A 77 11.67 11.21 -1.14
CA PRO A 77 10.46 11.98 -1.28
C PRO A 77 9.98 11.99 -2.74
N GLY A 78 8.78 11.48 -2.99
CA GLY A 78 8.15 11.48 -4.29
C GLY A 78 7.11 10.38 -4.39
N ILE A 79 6.53 10.24 -5.58
CA ILE A 79 5.68 9.09 -5.94
C ILE A 79 6.07 8.61 -7.33
N VAL A 80 5.82 7.34 -7.61
CA VAL A 80 5.77 6.77 -8.96
C VAL A 80 4.38 6.22 -9.17
N THR A 81 3.79 6.47 -10.33
CA THR A 81 2.41 6.05 -10.61
C THR A 81 2.38 4.93 -11.64
N LEU A 82 1.40 4.03 -11.51
CA LEU A 82 1.23 2.90 -12.41
C LEU A 82 0.30 3.22 -13.59
N GLY A 83 -0.56 4.24 -13.49
CA GLY A 83 -1.42 4.66 -14.58
C GLY A 83 -2.73 3.88 -14.67
N ASP A 84 -3.79 4.57 -15.04
CA ASP A 84 -5.07 3.98 -15.44
C ASP A 84 -5.03 3.39 -16.86
N LEU A 85 -5.98 2.51 -17.16
CA LEU A 85 -6.34 2.14 -18.53
C LEU A 85 -7.73 2.66 -18.89
N ASP A 86 -7.89 3.24 -20.07
CA ASP A 86 -9.22 3.56 -20.58
C ASP A 86 -10.01 2.29 -20.97
N GLN A 87 -11.32 2.43 -21.17
CA GLN A 87 -12.19 1.30 -21.53
C GLN A 87 -11.73 0.55 -22.79
N ALA A 88 -11.20 1.26 -23.79
CA ALA A 88 -10.77 0.64 -25.04
C ALA A 88 -9.45 -0.12 -24.86
N GLN A 89 -8.56 0.36 -24.01
CA GLN A 89 -7.32 -0.32 -23.62
C GLN A 89 -7.63 -1.59 -22.81
N ILE A 90 -8.56 -1.49 -21.86
CA ILE A 90 -9.06 -2.63 -21.07
C ILE A 90 -9.64 -3.71 -22.00
N GLU A 91 -10.59 -3.35 -22.87
CA GLU A 91 -11.20 -4.28 -23.84
C GLU A 91 -10.19 -4.81 -24.88
N GLY A 92 -9.15 -4.03 -25.18
CA GLY A 92 -8.04 -4.38 -26.04
C GLY A 92 -7.03 -5.34 -25.40
N GLY A 93 -7.17 -5.65 -24.11
CA GLY A 93 -6.26 -6.53 -23.38
C GLY A 93 -4.89 -5.90 -23.11
N VAL A 94 -4.83 -4.57 -22.97
CA VAL A 94 -3.63 -3.90 -22.48
C VAL A 94 -3.40 -4.32 -21.03
N ASN A 95 -2.16 -4.64 -20.69
CA ASN A 95 -1.80 -5.01 -19.32
C ASN A 95 -1.92 -3.79 -18.39
N PRO A 96 -2.39 -3.96 -17.15
CA PRO A 96 -2.30 -2.94 -16.11
C PRO A 96 -0.86 -2.45 -15.91
N GLY A 97 -0.72 -1.25 -15.35
CA GLY A 97 0.58 -0.75 -14.91
C GLY A 97 1.18 -1.64 -13.82
N GLU A 98 2.49 -1.87 -13.88
CA GLU A 98 3.19 -2.63 -12.84
C GLU A 98 4.60 -2.11 -12.55
N ILE A 99 5.09 -2.41 -11.34
CA ILE A 99 6.47 -2.21 -10.92
C ILE A 99 6.88 -3.32 -9.95
N THR A 100 8.13 -3.76 -10.02
CA THR A 100 8.71 -4.68 -9.03
C THR A 100 9.77 -3.96 -8.21
N LEU A 101 9.61 -3.93 -6.89
CA LEU A 101 10.56 -3.34 -5.94
C LEU A 101 11.48 -4.44 -5.43
N THR A 102 12.76 -4.11 -5.30
CA THR A 102 13.80 -5.06 -4.92
C THR A 102 14.44 -4.70 -3.58
N PHE A 103 14.88 -5.73 -2.85
CA PHE A 103 15.38 -5.62 -1.49
C PHE A 103 16.74 -6.30 -1.34
N ASP A 104 17.76 -5.52 -0.96
CA ASP A 104 19.12 -6.02 -0.66
C ASP A 104 19.13 -6.99 0.52
N ASN A 105 18.30 -6.70 1.53
CA ASN A 105 18.00 -7.63 2.62
C ASN A 105 16.60 -8.19 2.39
N ALA A 106 16.50 -9.50 2.26
CA ALA A 106 15.21 -10.14 2.02
C ALA A 106 14.24 -9.88 3.20
N ILE A 107 12.98 -9.61 2.84
CA ILE A 107 11.85 -9.62 3.77
C ILE A 107 11.65 -11.08 4.20
N THR A 108 11.39 -11.30 5.49
CA THR A 108 11.18 -12.63 6.06
C THR A 108 9.86 -12.70 6.77
N ASN A 109 9.14 -13.80 6.59
CA ASN A 109 7.97 -14.12 7.37
C ASN A 109 8.29 -14.15 8.88
N GLY A 110 7.70 -13.22 9.61
CA GLY A 110 7.91 -12.97 11.02
C GLY A 110 6.64 -13.16 11.83
N ALA A 111 6.48 -12.35 12.87
CA ALA A 111 5.27 -12.38 13.66
C ALA A 111 4.33 -11.27 13.17
N ARG A 112 3.19 -11.67 12.60
CA ARG A 112 2.26 -10.76 11.90
C ARG A 112 2.92 -10.15 10.66
N PHE A 113 2.46 -8.97 10.26
CA PHE A 113 2.92 -8.22 9.09
C PHE A 113 4.43 -8.11 8.94
N ASP A 114 4.88 -8.24 7.69
CA ASP A 114 6.29 -8.29 7.31
C ASP A 114 6.74 -7.09 6.49
N PHE A 115 5.80 -6.44 5.80
CA PHE A 115 6.04 -5.21 5.08
C PHE A 115 4.76 -4.38 4.94
N ALA A 116 4.89 -3.14 4.50
CA ALA A 116 3.78 -2.24 4.23
C ALA A 116 3.98 -1.46 2.93
N VAL A 117 2.91 -1.31 2.16
CA VAL A 117 2.88 -0.53 0.92
C VAL A 117 2.21 0.82 1.20
N PHE A 118 2.89 1.90 0.82
CA PHE A 118 2.43 3.27 0.99
C PHE A 118 1.97 3.83 -0.35
N GLU A 119 0.80 4.45 -0.34
CA GLU A 119 0.15 5.06 -1.50
C GLU A 119 -0.20 6.52 -1.16
N ASN A 120 -0.61 7.29 -2.16
CA ASN A 120 -0.89 8.72 -2.02
C ASN A 120 -2.38 9.06 -1.81
N GLY A 121 -3.15 8.17 -1.21
CA GLY A 121 -4.57 8.32 -0.98
C GLY A 121 -4.85 9.35 0.10
N PHE A 122 -6.00 9.99 0.08
CA PHE A 122 -6.32 11.02 1.06
C PHE A 122 -7.77 10.99 1.48
N VAL A 123 -7.98 11.29 2.76
CA VAL A 123 -9.31 11.56 3.31
C VAL A 123 -9.54 13.06 3.21
N SER A 124 -10.61 13.46 2.52
CA SER A 124 -10.94 14.88 2.42
C SER A 124 -11.40 15.42 3.79
N PRO A 125 -11.05 16.66 4.17
CA PRO A 125 -11.55 17.26 5.40
C PRO A 125 -13.08 17.36 5.50
N SER A 126 -13.78 17.28 4.36
CA SER A 126 -15.23 17.34 4.26
C SER A 126 -15.89 15.97 4.03
N ASP A 127 -15.10 14.90 3.91
CA ASP A 127 -15.57 13.57 3.53
C ASP A 127 -14.80 12.49 4.30
N PRO A 128 -15.44 11.68 5.14
CA PRO A 128 -14.73 10.62 5.88
C PRO A 128 -14.21 9.51 4.97
N TYR A 129 -14.65 9.43 3.71
CA TYR A 129 -14.26 8.37 2.79
C TYR A 129 -12.88 8.60 2.18
N LEU A 130 -12.21 7.49 1.87
CA LEU A 130 -10.87 7.48 1.31
C LEU A 130 -10.95 7.60 -0.21
N PHE A 131 -10.33 8.64 -0.78
CA PHE A 131 -9.88 8.58 -2.16
C PHE A 131 -8.53 7.87 -2.18
N ALA A 132 -8.43 6.77 -2.91
CA ALA A 132 -7.19 6.04 -3.09
C ALA A 132 -7.29 5.18 -4.33
N GLU A 133 -6.14 4.97 -4.95
CA GLU A 133 -5.99 4.03 -6.05
C GLU A 133 -5.47 2.69 -5.48
N LEU A 134 -6.05 1.57 -5.89
CA LEU A 134 -5.78 0.26 -5.30
C LEU A 134 -4.86 -0.59 -6.18
N ALA A 135 -4.08 -1.47 -5.56
CA ALA A 135 -3.22 -2.39 -6.28
C ALA A 135 -3.21 -3.78 -5.67
N TYR A 136 -3.04 -4.78 -6.54
CA TYR A 136 -2.64 -6.12 -6.12
C TYR A 136 -1.18 -6.11 -5.67
N VAL A 137 -0.87 -6.98 -4.73
CA VAL A 137 0.48 -7.21 -4.24
C VAL A 137 0.87 -8.65 -4.47
N GLU A 138 2.06 -8.85 -5.04
CA GLU A 138 2.67 -10.16 -5.20
C GLU A 138 4.09 -10.16 -4.65
N VAL A 139 4.55 -11.31 -4.16
CA VAL A 139 5.90 -11.46 -3.61
C VAL A 139 6.66 -12.59 -4.29
N SER A 140 7.97 -12.43 -4.40
CA SER A 140 8.82 -13.43 -5.02
C SER A 140 10.19 -13.54 -4.34
N THR A 141 10.76 -14.74 -4.41
CA THR A 141 12.14 -15.03 -4.02
C THR A 141 13.12 -14.83 -5.18
N ASP A 142 12.68 -14.99 -6.43
CA ASP A 142 13.55 -15.10 -7.60
C ASP A 142 13.26 -14.09 -8.72
N GLY A 143 12.23 -13.25 -8.56
CA GLY A 143 11.81 -12.26 -9.53
C GLY A 143 11.06 -12.86 -10.74
N THR A 144 10.70 -14.15 -10.69
CA THR A 144 9.98 -14.85 -11.77
C THR A 144 8.70 -15.52 -11.29
N ASN A 145 8.76 -16.19 -10.13
CA ASN A 145 7.62 -16.86 -9.52
C ASN A 145 7.00 -15.92 -8.47
N PHE A 146 5.84 -15.34 -8.78
CA PHE A 146 5.16 -14.39 -7.91
C PHE A 146 3.93 -15.01 -7.26
N ALA A 147 3.90 -15.02 -5.92
CA ALA A 147 2.73 -15.39 -5.13
C ALA A 147 1.90 -14.15 -4.82
N ARG A 148 0.66 -14.12 -5.28
CA ARG A 148 -0.28 -13.01 -5.05
C ARG A 148 -0.99 -13.21 -3.72
N PHE A 149 -1.17 -12.13 -2.97
CA PHE A 149 -2.05 -12.12 -1.81
C PHE A 149 -3.50 -12.24 -2.23
N ASP A 150 -4.24 -13.14 -1.58
CA ASP A 150 -5.68 -13.20 -1.72
C ASP A 150 -6.30 -11.92 -1.13
N SER A 151 -6.86 -11.09 -2.01
CA SER A 151 -7.61 -9.90 -1.63
C SER A 151 -9.09 -10.22 -1.41
N ILE A 152 -9.76 -9.39 -0.61
CA ILE A 152 -11.21 -9.46 -0.36
C ILE A 152 -11.80 -8.07 -0.51
N THR A 153 -12.96 -7.99 -1.16
CA THR A 153 -13.83 -6.81 -1.19
C THR A 153 -15.25 -7.16 -0.74
N GLU A 154 -15.72 -6.48 0.31
CA GLU A 154 -17.06 -6.62 0.90
C GLU A 154 -18.01 -5.49 0.46
N ASN A 155 -17.49 -4.51 -0.28
CA ASN A 155 -18.23 -3.28 -0.57
C ASN A 155 -19.25 -3.47 -1.69
N ASP A 156 -20.47 -3.01 -1.43
CA ASP A 156 -21.48 -2.78 -2.45
C ASP A 156 -21.12 -1.53 -3.30
N TYR A 157 -21.64 -1.47 -4.52
CA TYR A 157 -21.41 -0.51 -5.64
C TYR A 157 -21.59 1.01 -5.33
N GLY A 158 -21.64 1.44 -4.07
CA GLY A 158 -21.89 2.81 -3.67
C GLY A 158 -20.62 3.64 -3.52
N TRP A 159 -20.25 4.41 -4.54
CA TRP A 159 -19.38 5.57 -4.36
C TRP A 159 -20.06 6.56 -3.39
N GLN A 160 -19.42 6.84 -2.27
CA GLN A 160 -20.00 7.67 -1.22
C GLN A 160 -19.42 9.08 -1.20
N GLY A 161 -18.32 9.30 -1.94
CA GLY A 161 -17.63 10.57 -1.97
C GLY A 161 -18.30 11.69 -2.76
N ALA A 162 -18.01 12.93 -2.39
CA ALA A 162 -18.65 14.13 -2.97
C ALA A 162 -18.23 14.48 -4.42
N TYR A 163 -17.22 13.80 -4.98
CA TYR A 163 -16.55 14.22 -6.23
C TYR A 163 -16.79 13.28 -7.43
N GLY A 164 -17.87 12.50 -7.42
CA GLY A 164 -18.19 11.56 -8.51
C GLY A 164 -17.40 10.25 -8.38
N ARG A 165 -17.33 9.44 -9.45
CA ARG A 165 -16.71 8.11 -9.38
C ARG A 165 -15.18 8.16 -9.44
N ALA A 166 -14.66 8.93 -10.40
CA ALA A 166 -13.22 9.05 -10.60
C ALA A 166 -12.48 9.72 -9.42
N PHE A 167 -13.16 10.51 -8.59
CA PHE A 167 -12.50 11.25 -7.50
C PHE A 167 -13.23 11.16 -6.15
N GLY A 168 -14.30 10.37 -6.07
CA GLY A 168 -15.07 10.19 -4.85
C GLY A 168 -14.42 9.14 -3.97
N GLY A 169 -14.35 9.41 -2.66
CA GLY A 169 -13.92 8.41 -1.72
C GLY A 169 -14.92 7.26 -1.55
N TYR A 170 -14.44 6.17 -1.01
CA TYR A 170 -15.20 4.98 -0.63
C TYR A 170 -14.82 4.48 0.78
N ASP A 171 -15.63 3.58 1.33
CA ASP A 171 -15.39 3.01 2.67
C ASP A 171 -14.27 1.96 2.60
N SER A 172 -13.09 2.27 3.15
CA SER A 172 -11.95 1.34 3.13
C SER A 172 -12.06 0.15 4.09
N THR A 173 -13.08 0.14 4.96
CA THR A 173 -13.30 -0.97 5.91
C THR A 173 -13.84 -2.24 5.27
N GLY A 174 -14.18 -2.20 3.98
CA GLY A 174 -14.60 -3.37 3.20
C GLY A 174 -13.48 -4.06 2.43
N PHE A 175 -12.21 -3.67 2.59
CA PHE A 175 -11.09 -4.28 1.85
C PHE A 175 -10.00 -4.85 2.73
N CYS A 176 -9.37 -5.91 2.21
CA CYS A 176 -8.19 -6.54 2.76
C CYS A 176 -7.21 -6.95 1.66
N ASN A 177 -5.91 -6.93 1.99
CA ASN A 177 -4.82 -7.36 1.11
C ASN A 177 -4.81 -6.67 -0.27
N LEU A 178 -5.25 -5.41 -0.31
CA LEU A 178 -5.10 -4.48 -1.43
C LEU A 178 -4.27 -3.29 -0.95
N ALA A 179 -3.21 -2.96 -1.66
CA ALA A 179 -2.45 -1.75 -1.36
C ALA A 179 -3.34 -0.52 -1.64
N GLY A 180 -3.08 0.61 -0.98
CA GLY A 180 -3.86 1.85 -1.18
C GLY A 180 -4.98 2.09 -0.17
N LYS A 181 -5.42 1.09 0.60
CA LYS A 181 -6.57 1.25 1.51
C LYS A 181 -6.35 2.13 2.76
N HIS A 182 -5.16 2.73 2.91
CA HIS A 182 -4.78 3.58 4.05
C HIS A 182 -4.22 4.92 3.57
N ALA A 183 -4.58 6.00 4.27
CA ALA A 183 -4.40 7.35 3.78
C ALA A 183 -3.00 7.93 3.99
N ASN A 184 -2.58 8.73 3.02
CA ASN A 184 -1.61 9.80 3.11
C ASN A 184 -2.26 11.16 3.43
N ASN A 185 -2.54 11.41 4.71
CA ASN A 185 -3.26 12.61 5.17
C ASN A 185 -2.31 13.77 5.50
N TYR A 186 -1.79 14.46 4.48
CA TYR A 186 -1.08 15.74 4.59
C TYR A 186 -0.04 15.80 5.74
N GLY A 187 0.85 14.81 5.80
CA GLY A 187 1.92 14.70 6.81
C GLY A 187 1.74 13.58 7.81
N ASN A 188 0.61 12.87 7.79
CA ASN A 188 0.45 11.57 8.44
C ASN A 188 0.20 10.50 7.38
N ASN A 189 1.30 9.87 6.93
CA ASN A 189 1.27 8.88 5.87
C ASN A 189 1.12 7.50 6.49
N TYR A 190 0.07 6.77 6.10
CA TYR A 190 -0.20 5.43 6.56
C TYR A 190 -0.06 4.41 5.44
N GLY A 191 0.54 3.27 5.73
CA GLY A 191 0.72 2.16 4.80
C GLY A 191 -0.22 1.01 5.09
N THR A 192 -0.51 0.23 4.06
CA THR A 192 -1.23 -1.04 4.17
C THR A 192 -0.25 -2.16 4.42
N GLN A 193 -0.41 -2.85 5.54
CA GLN A 193 0.48 -3.92 5.97
C GLN A 193 0.09 -5.26 5.34
N PHE A 194 1.08 -6.10 5.06
CA PHE A 194 0.93 -7.43 4.46
C PHE A 194 1.67 -8.47 5.31
N ASP A 195 1.01 -9.59 5.58
CA ASP A 195 1.49 -10.70 6.42
C ASP A 195 1.81 -11.90 5.54
N LEU A 196 3.09 -12.27 5.40
CA LEU A 196 3.50 -13.37 4.53
C LEU A 196 2.91 -14.71 4.98
N ASP A 197 2.48 -14.86 6.24
CA ASP A 197 1.77 -16.06 6.69
C ASP A 197 0.47 -16.32 5.89
N ASP A 198 -0.16 -15.28 5.33
CA ASP A 198 -1.35 -15.39 4.46
C ASP A 198 -1.07 -16.20 3.18
N LEU A 199 0.21 -16.36 2.80
CA LEU A 199 0.62 -17.08 1.59
C LEU A 199 1.08 -18.52 1.86
N THR A 200 1.03 -19.00 3.10
CA THR A 200 1.57 -20.33 3.48
C THR A 200 0.95 -21.50 2.69
N ASP A 201 -0.32 -21.38 2.33
CA ASP A 201 -1.05 -22.37 1.52
C ASP A 201 -1.01 -22.06 0.00
N HIS A 202 -0.32 -21.00 -0.42
CA HIS A 202 -0.20 -20.64 -1.84
C HIS A 202 0.56 -21.71 -2.61
N ALA A 203 0.10 -22.05 -3.82
CA ALA A 203 0.63 -23.17 -4.60
C ALA A 203 2.15 -23.06 -4.88
N LEU A 204 2.66 -21.85 -5.10
CA LEU A 204 4.09 -21.61 -5.31
C LEU A 204 4.93 -21.78 -4.04
N VAL A 205 4.35 -21.51 -2.86
CA VAL A 205 5.00 -21.74 -1.57
C VAL A 205 5.04 -23.24 -1.28
N LEU A 206 3.92 -23.94 -1.46
CA LEU A 206 3.84 -25.40 -1.31
C LEU A 206 4.72 -26.17 -2.31
N ALA A 207 5.08 -25.55 -3.44
CA ALA A 207 5.97 -26.09 -4.45
C ALA A 207 7.46 -25.71 -4.25
N ASP A 208 7.80 -25.02 -3.15
CA ASP A 208 9.15 -24.51 -2.86
C ASP A 208 9.70 -23.55 -3.95
N LEU A 209 8.82 -22.88 -4.70
CA LEU A 209 9.18 -21.87 -5.70
C LEU A 209 9.23 -20.45 -5.11
N VAL A 210 8.47 -20.20 -4.04
CA VAL A 210 8.51 -18.98 -3.25
C VAL A 210 8.84 -19.35 -1.80
N ASP A 211 9.97 -18.88 -1.31
CA ASP A 211 10.38 -19.01 0.09
C ASP A 211 10.02 -17.72 0.84
N LEU A 212 9.00 -17.79 1.69
CA LEU A 212 8.50 -16.66 2.48
C LEU A 212 9.55 -16.13 3.48
N ASN A 213 10.63 -16.85 3.75
CA ASN A 213 11.76 -16.35 4.56
C ASN A 213 12.83 -15.65 3.71
N LYS A 214 12.59 -15.50 2.41
CA LYS A 214 13.54 -14.94 1.46
C LYS A 214 12.80 -14.21 0.33
N ILE A 215 11.95 -13.26 0.69
CA ILE A 215 11.28 -12.40 -0.28
C ILE A 215 12.22 -11.26 -0.68
N ASN A 216 12.68 -11.29 -1.92
CA ASN A 216 13.59 -10.28 -2.49
C ASN A 216 12.89 -9.30 -3.42
N TYR A 217 11.65 -9.60 -3.79
CA TYR A 217 10.87 -8.89 -4.78
C TYR A 217 9.44 -8.71 -4.30
N VAL A 218 8.93 -7.49 -4.39
CA VAL A 218 7.50 -7.19 -4.17
C VAL A 218 7.00 -6.50 -5.44
N LYS A 219 6.04 -7.11 -6.13
CA LYS A 219 5.41 -6.54 -7.31
C LYS A 219 4.10 -5.89 -6.94
N ILE A 220 3.92 -4.67 -7.45
CA ILE A 220 2.68 -3.91 -7.35
C ILE A 220 2.07 -3.86 -8.75
N ILE A 221 0.80 -4.26 -8.85
CA ILE A 221 0.04 -4.27 -10.11
C ILE A 221 -1.21 -3.44 -9.87
N ASP A 222 -1.36 -2.40 -10.68
CA ASP A 222 -2.50 -1.51 -10.67
C ASP A 222 -3.84 -2.25 -10.86
N ILE A 223 -4.91 -1.68 -10.32
CA ILE A 223 -6.28 -2.09 -10.61
C ILE A 223 -6.90 -1.00 -11.50
N PRO A 224 -6.73 -1.09 -12.83
CA PRO A 224 -6.93 0.04 -13.74
C PRO A 224 -8.40 0.31 -14.04
N GLY A 225 -9.32 -0.13 -13.18
CA GLY A 225 -10.74 0.04 -13.35
C GLY A 225 -11.59 -0.85 -12.45
N ILE A 226 -12.89 -0.57 -12.50
CA ILE A 226 -13.93 -1.13 -11.64
C ILE A 226 -14.56 -2.43 -12.17
N GLY A 227 -14.35 -2.75 -13.44
CA GLY A 227 -14.81 -3.96 -14.11
C GLY A 227 -16.33 -4.18 -14.22
N VAL A 228 -17.18 -3.33 -13.65
CA VAL A 228 -18.66 -3.47 -13.71
C VAL A 228 -19.37 -2.28 -14.36
N VAL A 229 -18.66 -1.20 -14.67
CA VAL A 229 -19.21 -0.03 -15.41
C VAL A 229 -18.17 0.54 -16.38
N ASP A 230 -18.65 1.26 -17.40
CA ASP A 230 -17.82 2.12 -18.24
C ASP A 230 -17.48 3.47 -17.57
N ALA A 231 -16.67 4.29 -18.24
CA ALA A 231 -16.18 5.58 -17.73
C ALA A 231 -17.31 6.61 -17.52
N ASP A 232 -18.44 6.47 -18.21
CA ASP A 232 -19.64 7.30 -18.04
C ASP A 232 -20.54 6.77 -16.91
N GLY A 233 -20.20 5.60 -16.37
CA GLY A 233 -20.83 4.96 -15.25
C GLY A 233 -22.00 4.04 -15.61
N ASN A 234 -22.15 3.67 -16.87
CA ASN A 234 -23.14 2.71 -17.34
C ASN A 234 -22.71 1.28 -16.97
N PRO A 235 -23.62 0.42 -16.49
CA PRO A 235 -23.34 -1.00 -16.23
C PRO A 235 -22.75 -1.73 -17.44
N LEU A 236 -21.66 -2.46 -17.23
CA LEU A 236 -21.14 -3.45 -18.19
C LEU A 236 -21.93 -4.76 -18.06
N ASP A 237 -22.28 -5.36 -19.20
CA ASP A 237 -22.92 -6.67 -19.26
C ASP A 237 -22.28 -7.50 -20.40
N PRO A 238 -21.45 -8.51 -20.09
CA PRO A 238 -21.05 -8.96 -18.75
C PRO A 238 -20.04 -8.01 -18.08
N PRO A 239 -19.85 -8.10 -16.74
CA PRO A 239 -18.74 -7.41 -16.09
C PRO A 239 -17.39 -7.95 -16.58
N HIS A 240 -16.40 -7.08 -16.63
CA HIS A 240 -15.00 -7.40 -16.88
C HIS A 240 -14.46 -8.25 -15.72
N PRO A 241 -14.05 -9.52 -15.97
CA PRO A 241 -13.60 -10.42 -14.90
C PRO A 241 -12.18 -10.13 -14.38
N TYR A 242 -11.48 -9.16 -14.95
CA TYR A 242 -10.02 -9.07 -14.78
C TYR A 242 -9.59 -8.28 -13.54
N PHE A 243 -10.55 -7.63 -12.85
CA PHE A 243 -10.29 -6.76 -11.69
C PHE A 243 -11.15 -7.22 -10.51
N THR A 244 -10.99 -8.47 -10.11
CA THR A 244 -11.74 -9.09 -9.02
C THR A 244 -10.84 -9.53 -7.87
N ASP A 245 -11.43 -9.59 -6.68
CA ASP A 245 -10.80 -10.20 -5.52
C ASP A 245 -10.65 -11.72 -5.66
N SER A 246 -10.08 -12.37 -4.63
CA SER A 246 -9.87 -13.82 -4.61
C SER A 246 -11.15 -14.66 -4.63
N ALA A 247 -12.30 -14.07 -4.28
CA ALA A 247 -13.62 -14.69 -4.34
C ALA A 247 -14.37 -14.42 -5.66
N GLY A 248 -13.77 -13.63 -6.57
CA GLY A 248 -14.37 -13.23 -7.85
C GLY A 248 -15.31 -12.03 -7.75
N ASN A 249 -15.29 -11.30 -6.64
CA ASN A 249 -16.05 -10.06 -6.49
C ASN A 249 -15.31 -8.90 -7.17
N PRO A 250 -15.99 -8.02 -7.92
CA PRO A 250 -15.38 -6.84 -8.52
C PRO A 250 -14.73 -5.93 -7.48
N ILE A 251 -13.50 -5.48 -7.76
CA ILE A 251 -12.81 -4.47 -6.96
C ILE A 251 -13.16 -3.08 -7.49
N TYR A 252 -13.43 -2.18 -6.56
CA TYR A 252 -13.79 -0.81 -6.85
C TYR A 252 -12.59 0.09 -6.69
N ASP A 253 -12.13 0.65 -7.81
CA ASP A 253 -11.02 1.60 -7.83
C ASP A 253 -11.45 2.96 -8.42
N ASN A 254 -10.81 4.04 -7.96
CA ASN A 254 -11.04 5.37 -8.48
C ASN A 254 -10.60 5.41 -9.96
N TRP A 255 -11.58 5.55 -10.86
CA TRP A 255 -11.37 5.44 -12.31
C TRP A 255 -12.48 6.17 -13.10
N LEU A 256 -12.25 6.75 -14.27
CA LEU A 256 -10.96 7.05 -14.92
C LEU A 256 -10.43 8.39 -14.39
N THR A 257 -9.26 8.39 -13.78
CA THR A 257 -8.64 9.59 -13.22
C THR A 257 -7.82 10.34 -14.27
N THR A 258 -7.22 11.47 -13.88
CA THR A 258 -6.36 12.27 -14.78
C THR A 258 -5.13 12.76 -14.04
N GLY A 259 -3.95 12.76 -14.68
CA GLY A 259 -2.71 13.27 -14.11
C GLY A 259 -1.74 12.16 -13.75
N SER A 260 -1.64 11.81 -12.47
CA SER A 260 -0.88 10.63 -12.04
C SER A 260 -1.61 9.36 -12.47
N GLY A 261 -2.82 9.20 -11.93
CA GLY A 261 -3.82 8.20 -12.28
C GLY A 261 -3.40 6.74 -12.12
N GLY A 262 -4.31 5.90 -11.64
CA GLY A 262 -3.94 4.57 -11.14
C GLY A 262 -3.00 4.65 -9.93
N PHE A 263 -2.53 3.50 -9.46
CA PHE A 263 -1.85 3.39 -8.18
C PHE A 263 -0.61 4.31 -8.04
N ASP A 264 -0.68 5.24 -7.09
CA ASP A 264 0.37 6.19 -6.75
C ASP A 264 1.30 5.65 -5.65
N LEU A 265 2.27 4.82 -6.03
CA LEU A 265 3.23 4.23 -5.09
C LEU A 265 4.17 5.29 -4.50
N ASP A 266 4.14 5.42 -3.17
CA ASP A 266 5.09 6.21 -2.39
C ASP A 266 6.31 5.37 -2.01
N GLU A 267 6.14 4.24 -1.33
CA GLU A 267 7.27 3.41 -0.89
C GLU A 267 6.80 2.01 -0.39
N ILE A 268 7.72 1.06 -0.22
CA ILE A 268 7.48 -0.19 0.53
C ILE A 268 8.41 -0.25 1.76
N GLY A 269 7.81 -0.24 2.95
CA GLY A 269 8.52 -0.34 4.23
C GLY A 269 8.61 -1.79 4.72
N VAL A 270 9.78 -2.19 5.23
CA VAL A 270 10.06 -3.55 5.70
C VAL A 270 9.90 -3.63 7.22
N LEU A 271 9.11 -4.58 7.71
CA LEU A 271 8.83 -4.80 9.14
C LEU A 271 9.59 -6.01 9.70
N ASN A 272 9.80 -7.03 8.87
CA ASN A 272 10.59 -8.21 9.21
C ASN A 272 11.60 -8.51 8.10
N GLN A 273 12.88 -8.64 8.44
CA GLN A 273 13.95 -8.95 7.48
C GLN A 273 15.04 -9.82 8.10
N VAL A 274 15.80 -10.50 7.23
CA VAL A 274 16.96 -11.31 7.67
C VAL A 274 17.93 -10.40 8.43
N PRO A 275 18.30 -10.71 9.69
CA PRO A 275 19.30 -9.92 10.40
C PRO A 275 20.64 -9.97 9.65
N ILE A 276 21.21 -8.81 9.34
CA ILE A 276 22.59 -8.75 8.85
C ILE A 276 23.49 -9.36 9.93
N PRO A 277 24.23 -10.45 9.66
CA PRO A 277 25.07 -11.05 10.68
C PRO A 277 26.07 -10.03 11.22
N GLY A 278 26.02 -9.75 12.53
CA GLY A 278 26.87 -8.75 13.21
C GLY A 278 28.38 -8.94 13.02
N ALA A 279 28.81 -10.08 12.48
CA ALA A 279 30.18 -10.35 12.05
C ALA A 279 30.70 -9.36 11.00
N VAL A 280 29.84 -8.80 10.13
CA VAL A 280 30.25 -7.80 9.12
C VAL A 280 30.76 -6.51 9.80
N TRP A 281 30.12 -6.09 10.89
CA TRP A 281 30.53 -4.93 11.69
C TRP A 281 31.78 -5.20 12.56
N LEU A 282 31.93 -6.44 13.07
CA LEU A 282 33.11 -6.84 13.85
C LEU A 282 34.39 -6.90 13.00
N LEU A 283 34.29 -7.30 11.73
CA LEU A 283 35.45 -7.31 10.82
C LEU A 283 35.90 -5.89 10.45
N GLY A 284 34.97 -4.96 10.21
CA GLY A 284 35.29 -3.56 9.92
C GLY A 284 35.94 -2.81 11.09
N SER A 285 35.43 -3.00 12.30
CA SER A 285 35.99 -2.40 13.53
C SER A 285 37.31 -3.04 13.97
N GLY A 286 37.47 -4.36 13.79
CA GLY A 286 38.71 -5.09 14.05
C GLY A 286 39.88 -4.61 13.18
N LEU A 287 39.63 -4.29 11.91
CA LEU A 287 40.63 -3.75 10.97
C LEU A 287 41.11 -2.35 11.36
N LEU A 288 40.22 -1.46 11.82
CA LEU A 288 40.60 -0.13 12.32
C LEU A 288 41.40 -0.20 13.62
N GLY A 289 41.05 -1.13 14.52
CA GLY A 289 41.82 -1.40 15.74
C GLY A 289 43.26 -1.86 15.47
N LEU A 290 43.47 -2.70 14.46
CA LEU A 290 44.79 -3.19 14.07
C LEU A 290 45.68 -2.11 13.43
N ILE A 291 45.10 -1.18 12.67
CA ILE A 291 45.82 -0.03 12.10
C ILE A 291 46.26 0.95 13.20
N GLY A 292 45.41 1.18 14.22
CA GLY A 292 45.73 2.02 15.37
C GLY A 292 46.87 1.47 16.23
N ILE A 293 46.94 0.14 16.43
CA ILE A 293 48.01 -0.51 17.20
C ILE A 293 49.36 -0.46 16.47
N ARG A 294 49.37 -0.56 15.13
CA ARG A 294 50.61 -0.47 14.34
C ARG A 294 51.25 0.93 14.38
N ARG A 295 50.45 2.01 14.36
CA ARG A 295 50.98 3.38 14.40
C ARG A 295 51.65 3.75 15.74
N LYS A 296 51.21 3.15 16.84
CA LYS A 296 51.77 3.43 18.19
C LYS A 296 53.14 2.78 18.45
N ARG A 297 53.55 1.79 17.65
CA ARG A 297 54.84 1.09 17.79
C ARG A 297 55.98 1.67 16.94
N ALA A 298 55.69 2.56 16.00
CA ALA A 298 56.68 3.10 15.07
C ALA A 298 57.27 4.47 15.49
N SER A 299 56.94 4.98 16.68
CA SER A 299 57.32 6.32 17.16
C SER A 299 58.20 6.30 18.42
N SER A 300 59.04 5.28 18.58
CA SER A 300 60.00 5.21 19.69
C SER A 300 61.35 4.65 19.23
N GLN A 301 62.10 5.46 18.48
CA GLN A 301 63.58 5.51 18.47
C GLN A 301 64.04 6.91 18.06
#